data_AF-A0AAN7LSD1-F1
#
_entry.id   AF-A0AAN7LSD1-F1
#
_cell.length_a   1.000
_cell.length_b   1.000
_cell.length_c   1.000
_cell.angle_alpha   90.00
_cell.angle_beta   90.00
_cell.angle_gamma   90.00
#
_symmetry.space_group_name_H-M   'P 1'
#
loop_
_entity.id
_entity.type
_entity.pdbx_description
1 polymer ?
#
loop_
_entity_poly.entity_id
_entity_poly.type
_entity_poly.pdbx_seq_one_letter_code
_entity_poly.pdbx_strand_id
1 'polypeptide(L)'
;MLGENVTSMNMRDIKNMESKLETSLRKIRCKKNELLFAEIEYMQKREIELHYNNQFLRAKIAESERSQQDMNLMPGAGGTNYDIIQPQPSQPAPTQPYHENRNYFQVDTLQPNHSYPRQDQMALQLV
;
A
#
# COMPACT_ATOMS: atom_id res chain seq x y z
N MET A 1 33.57 2.67 20.52
CA MET A 1 34.36 2.27 21.70
C MET A 1 33.51 1.29 22.49
N LEU A 2 34.07 0.12 22.81
CA LEU A 2 33.36 -0.98 23.49
C LEU A 2 33.67 -1.04 25.00
N GLY A 3 34.18 0.06 25.57
CA GLY A 3 34.56 0.10 27.00
C GLY A 3 35.84 -0.68 27.33
N GLU A 4 36.72 -0.87 26.35
CA GLU A 4 38.00 -1.55 26.57
C GLU A 4 38.95 -0.66 27.39
N ASN A 5 39.74 -1.28 28.28
CA ASN A 5 40.76 -0.63 29.13
C ASN A 5 40.26 0.47 30.08
N VAL A 6 38.96 0.52 30.38
CA VAL A 6 38.36 1.53 31.27
C VAL A 6 38.97 1.51 32.67
N THR A 7 39.40 0.34 33.16
CA THR A 7 40.09 0.18 34.45
C THR A 7 41.45 0.88 34.52
N SER A 8 42.07 1.18 33.38
CA SER A 8 43.34 1.90 33.29
C SER A 8 43.18 3.42 33.13
N MET A 9 41.96 3.91 32.93
CA MET A 9 41.67 5.32 32.69
C MET A 9 41.55 6.08 34.02
N ASN A 10 42.01 7.32 34.03
CA ASN A 10 41.76 8.22 35.16
C ASN A 10 40.32 8.75 35.13
N MET A 11 39.87 9.33 36.25
CA MET A 11 38.51 9.85 36.40
C MET A 11 38.13 10.92 35.36
N ARG A 12 39.09 11.73 34.89
CA ARG A 12 38.84 12.76 33.87
C ARG A 12 38.54 12.11 32.52
N ASP A 13 39.32 11.11 32.15
CA ASP A 13 39.16 10.42 30.86
C ASP A 13 37.87 9.59 30.81
N ILE A 14 37.47 8.99 31.94
CA ILE A 14 36.18 8.31 32.08
C ILE A 14 35.02 9.30 31.84
N LYS A 15 35.01 10.44 32.53
CA LYS A 15 33.96 11.48 32.35
C LYS A 15 33.89 12.00 30.91
N ASN A 16 35.05 12.22 30.29
CA ASN A 16 35.12 12.65 28.90
C ASN A 16 34.56 11.59 27.94
N MET A 17 34.87 10.32 28.19
CA MET A 17 34.35 9.21 27.39
C MET A 17 32.83 9.10 27.53
N GLU A 18 32.31 9.16 28.75
CA GLU A 18 30.87 9.13 29.04
C GLU A 18 30.13 10.26 28.30
N SER A 19 30.62 11.51 28.39
CA SER A 19 30.02 12.65 27.69
C SER A 19 30.04 12.50 26.17
N LYS A 20 31.13 11.96 25.61
CA LYS A 20 31.21 11.65 24.17
C LYS A 20 30.21 10.58 23.77
N LEU A 21 30.06 9.52 24.57
CA LEU A 21 29.10 8.45 24.32
C LEU A 21 27.67 8.98 24.36
N GLU A 22 27.31 9.74 25.39
CA GLU A 22 25.98 10.34 25.52
C GLU A 22 25.66 11.26 24.33
N THR A 23 26.60 12.13 23.95
CA THR A 23 26.44 13.03 22.81
C THR A 23 26.29 12.26 21.50
N SER A 24 27.12 11.23 21.29
CA SER A 24 27.08 10.42 20.06
C SER A 24 25.80 9.59 19.97
N LEU A 25 25.33 9.02 21.09
CA LEU A 25 24.08 8.27 21.17
C LEU A 25 22.88 9.17 20.88
N ARG A 26 22.86 10.39 21.43
CA ARG A 26 21.85 11.40 21.12
C ARG A 26 21.84 11.70 19.62
N LYS A 27 22.99 11.96 19.01
CA LYS A 27 23.11 12.21 17.56
C LYS A 27 22.60 11.04 16.72
N ILE A 28 22.96 9.81 17.07
CA ILE A 28 22.49 8.60 16.38
C ILE A 28 20.96 8.48 16.46
N ARG A 29 20.39 8.66 17.65
CA ARG A 29 18.93 8.61 17.85
C ARG A 29 18.20 9.70 17.06
N CYS A 30 18.70 10.94 17.11
CA CYS A 30 18.15 12.04 16.32
C CYS A 30 18.20 11.73 14.82
N LYS A 31 19.35 11.27 14.30
CA LYS A 31 19.47 10.96 12.87
C LYS A 31 18.59 9.79 12.43
N LYS A 32 18.48 8.75 13.27
CA LYS A 32 17.55 7.63 13.02
C LYS A 32 16.12 8.12 12.90
N ASN A 33 15.69 9.01 13.80
CA ASN A 33 14.33 9.55 13.77
C ASN A 33 14.12 10.45 12.56
N GLU A 34 15.07 11.32 12.23
CA GLU A 34 15.03 12.18 11.03
C GLU A 34 14.86 11.36 9.74
N LEU A 35 15.66 10.30 9.57
CA LEU A 35 15.57 9.42 8.41
C LEU A 35 14.25 8.65 8.37
N LEU A 36 13.77 8.17 9.53
CA LEU A 36 12.49 7.48 9.62
C LEU A 36 11.33 8.39 9.21
N PHE A 37 11.32 9.65 9.66
CA PHE A 37 10.28 10.60 9.28
C PHE A 37 10.33 10.94 7.78
N ALA A 38 11.54 11.12 7.23
CA ALA A 38 11.70 11.36 5.79
C ALA A 38 11.18 10.17 4.95
N GLU A 39 11.45 8.93 5.38
CA GLU A 39 10.99 7.73 4.69
C GLU A 39 9.46 7.59 4.75
N ILE A 40 8.86 7.84 5.92
CA ILE A 40 7.40 7.82 6.08
C ILE A 40 6.75 8.85 5.14
N GLU A 41 7.26 10.08 5.12
CA GLU A 41 6.73 11.14 4.24
C GLU A 41 6.85 10.77 2.76
N TYR A 42 7.99 10.21 2.36
CA TYR A 42 8.21 9.76 0.98
C TYR A 42 7.23 8.66 0.59
N MET A 43 7.02 7.66 1.45
CA MET A 43 6.11 6.55 1.18
C MET A 43 4.65 7.01 1.10
N GLN A 44 4.23 7.95 1.95
CA GLN A 44 2.89 8.54 1.87
C GLN A 44 2.66 9.32 0.56
N LYS A 45 3.63 10.12 0.11
CA LYS A 45 3.53 10.81 -1.18
C LYS A 45 3.42 9.83 -2.34
N ARG A 46 4.26 8.79 -2.32
CA ARG A 46 4.25 7.73 -3.35
C ARG A 46 2.93 6.97 -3.39
N GLU A 47 2.35 6.68 -2.23
CA GLU A 47 1.04 6.04 -2.12
C GLU A 47 -0.05 6.90 -2.80
N ILE A 48 -0.08 8.20 -2.52
CA ILE A 48 -1.05 9.13 -3.12
C ILE A 48 -0.88 9.18 -4.65
N GLU A 49 0.34 9.34 -5.15
CA GLU A 49 0.63 9.36 -6.60
C GLU A 49 0.20 8.06 -7.28
N LEU A 50 0.48 6.92 -6.65
CA LEU A 50 0.10 5.62 -7.19
C LEU A 50 -1.43 5.44 -7.22
N HIS A 51 -2.13 5.88 -6.18
CA HIS A 51 -3.60 5.87 -6.15
C HIS A 51 -4.18 6.77 -7.24
N TYR A 52 -3.63 7.98 -7.43
CA TYR A 52 -4.04 8.89 -8.49
C TYR A 52 -3.85 8.27 -9.88
N ASN A 53 -2.66 7.73 -10.15
CA ASN A 53 -2.35 7.09 -11.44
C ASN A 53 -3.26 5.89 -11.71
N ASN A 54 -3.52 5.04 -10.71
CA ASN A 54 -4.43 3.91 -10.85
C ASN A 54 -5.87 4.36 -11.14
N GLN A 55 -6.35 5.41 -10.47
CA GLN A 55 -7.68 5.95 -10.74
C GLN A 55 -7.78 6.50 -12.17
N PHE A 56 -6.77 7.26 -12.61
CA PHE A 56 -6.70 7.79 -13.96
C PHE A 56 -6.71 6.67 -15.02
N LEU A 57 -5.90 5.61 -14.83
CA LEU A 57 -5.87 4.48 -15.75
C LEU A 57 -7.21 3.75 -15.80
N ARG A 58 -7.87 3.53 -14.65
CA ARG A 58 -9.21 2.91 -14.61
C ARG A 58 -10.25 3.74 -15.37
N ALA A 59 -10.21 5.06 -15.23
CA ALA A 59 -11.10 5.95 -15.98
C ALA A 59 -10.85 5.85 -17.50
N LYS A 60 -9.58 5.86 -17.90
CA LYS A 60 -9.19 5.73 -19.32
C LYS A 60 -9.57 4.39 -19.94
N ILE A 61 -9.46 3.29 -19.17
CA ILE A 61 -9.92 1.97 -19.59
C ILE A 61 -11.43 1.99 -19.84
N ALA A 62 -12.22 2.49 -18.89
CA ALA A 62 -13.67 2.56 -19.01
C ALA A 62 -14.13 3.41 -20.21
N GLU A 63 -13.42 4.50 -20.52
CA GLU A 63 -13.67 5.33 -21.70
C GLU A 63 -13.34 4.61 -23.01
N SER A 64 -12.21 3.88 -23.06
CA SER A 64 -11.83 3.08 -24.21
C SER A 64 -12.82 1.96 -24.48
N GLU A 65 -13.32 1.28 -23.44
CA GLU A 65 -14.32 0.21 -23.56
C GLU A 65 -15.64 0.74 -24.11
N ARG A 66 -16.11 1.91 -23.64
CA ARG A 66 -17.31 2.57 -24.19
C ARG A 66 -17.13 2.95 -25.66
N SER A 67 -15.99 3.52 -26.02
CA SER A 67 -15.68 3.91 -27.41
C SER A 67 -15.64 2.71 -28.35
N GLN A 68 -15.16 1.55 -27.88
CA GLN A 68 -15.20 0.29 -28.65
C GLN A 68 -16.61 -0.26 -28.80
N GLN A 69 -17.46 -0.15 -27.77
CA GLN A 69 -18.86 -0.55 -27.85
C GLN A 69 -19.65 0.33 -28.83
N ASP A 70 -19.44 1.66 -28.81
CA ASP A 70 -20.10 2.58 -29.74
C ASP A 70 -19.69 2.33 -31.21
N MET A 71 -18.42 1.97 -31.46
CA MET A 71 -17.95 1.60 -32.80
C MET A 71 -18.54 0.27 -33.31
N ASN A 72 -18.82 -0.69 -32.41
CA ASN A 72 -19.48 -1.94 -32.75
C ASN A 72 -21.01 -1.80 -32.99
N LEU A 73 -21.61 -0.65 -32.64
CA LEU A 73 -23.03 -0.38 -32.85
C LEU A 73 -23.35 0.29 -34.21
N MET A 74 -22.37 0.55 -35.08
CA MET A 74 -22.63 0.95 -36.47
C MET A 74 -23.10 -0.27 -37.30
N PRO A 75 -24.37 -0.31 -37.77
CA PRO A 75 -24.84 -1.38 -38.62
C PRO A 75 -24.36 -1.11 -40.05
N GLY A 76 -23.28 -1.77 -40.46
CA GLY A 76 -22.90 -1.84 -41.88
C GLY A 76 -21.46 -1.46 -42.20
N ALA A 77 -20.50 -2.22 -41.71
CA ALA A 77 -19.22 -2.42 -42.40
C ALA A 77 -18.64 -3.75 -41.93
N GLY A 78 -18.55 -4.71 -42.86
CA GLY A 78 -18.28 -6.12 -42.57
C GLY A 78 -16.87 -6.41 -42.06
N GLY A 79 -16.73 -7.57 -41.41
CA GLY A 79 -15.44 -8.03 -40.93
C GLY A 79 -15.50 -9.27 -40.05
N THR A 80 -15.97 -10.38 -40.62
CA THR A 80 -15.52 -11.77 -40.37
C THR A 80 -15.36 -12.29 -38.94
N ASN A 81 -16.18 -13.32 -38.66
CA ASN A 81 -15.88 -14.53 -37.88
C ASN A 81 -15.48 -14.35 -36.42
N TYR A 82 -16.39 -14.68 -35.49
CA TYR A 82 -16.17 -15.77 -34.51
C TYR A 82 -17.53 -16.36 -34.15
N ASP A 83 -17.60 -17.68 -34.23
CA ASP A 83 -18.78 -18.53 -34.05
C ASP A 83 -19.68 -18.16 -32.87
N ILE A 84 -20.96 -17.96 -33.19
CA ILE A 84 -22.08 -18.09 -32.26
C ILE A 84 -22.25 -19.60 -32.00
N ILE A 85 -21.66 -20.11 -30.92
CA ILE A 85 -22.08 -21.37 -30.32
C ILE A 85 -23.21 -21.03 -29.35
N GLN A 86 -24.43 -21.20 -29.86
CA GLN A 86 -25.65 -21.24 -29.07
C GLN A 86 -25.76 -22.62 -28.38
N PRO A 87 -26.08 -22.71 -27.08
CA PRO A 87 -26.78 -23.89 -26.59
C PRO A 87 -28.13 -23.52 -25.95
N GLN A 88 -29.16 -24.23 -26.39
CA GLN A 88 -30.52 -24.22 -25.85
C GLN A 88 -30.60 -24.71 -24.38
N PRO A 89 -31.72 -24.45 -23.68
CA PRO A 89 -31.85 -24.59 -22.23
C PRO A 89 -32.43 -25.93 -21.80
N SER A 90 -31.92 -26.52 -20.70
CA SER A 90 -32.70 -27.48 -19.90
C SER A 90 -32.06 -27.80 -18.53
N GLN A 91 -32.74 -27.28 -17.51
CA GLN A 91 -32.99 -27.82 -16.16
C GLN A 91 -31.88 -27.84 -15.08
N PRO A 92 -32.29 -27.64 -13.79
CA PRO A 92 -31.37 -27.53 -12.65
C PRO A 92 -31.21 -28.87 -11.92
N ALA A 93 -30.06 -29.06 -11.26
CA ALA A 93 -29.85 -29.62 -9.91
C ALA A 93 -28.40 -30.18 -9.76
N PRO A 94 -27.93 -30.62 -8.57
CA PRO A 94 -27.01 -29.82 -7.76
C PRO A 94 -25.75 -30.59 -7.35
N THR A 95 -24.55 -30.04 -7.51
CA THR A 95 -23.32 -30.71 -7.00
C THR A 95 -22.27 -29.73 -6.47
N GLN A 96 -22.21 -29.71 -5.14
CA GLN A 96 -21.06 -29.72 -4.22
C GLN A 96 -19.83 -28.80 -4.44
N PRO A 97 -19.25 -28.29 -3.32
CA PRO A 97 -18.14 -27.34 -3.34
C PRO A 97 -16.81 -28.09 -3.41
N TYR A 98 -16.10 -27.95 -4.53
CA TYR A 98 -14.66 -28.21 -4.56
C TYR A 98 -13.93 -26.96 -5.02
N HIS A 99 -13.06 -26.52 -4.12
CA HIS A 99 -12.10 -25.44 -4.29
C HIS A 99 -11.27 -25.66 -5.56
N GLU A 100 -10.94 -24.58 -6.26
CA GLU A 100 -9.55 -24.09 -6.27
C GLU A 100 -9.39 -22.78 -7.06
N ASN A 101 -8.85 -21.79 -6.35
CA ASN A 101 -7.81 -20.89 -6.84
C ASN A 101 -8.19 -19.76 -7.83
N ARG A 102 -8.73 -18.66 -7.29
CA ARG A 102 -8.40 -17.32 -7.79
C ARG A 102 -8.47 -16.27 -6.68
N ASN A 103 -7.40 -16.24 -5.89
CA ASN A 103 -7.16 -15.22 -4.88
C ASN A 103 -6.73 -13.89 -5.54
N TYR A 104 -7.62 -13.25 -6.29
CA TYR A 104 -7.43 -11.88 -6.76
C TYR A 104 -8.75 -11.10 -6.65
N PHE A 105 -8.90 -10.46 -5.49
CA PHE A 105 -9.67 -9.24 -5.23
C PHE A 105 -11.15 -9.25 -5.64
N GLN A 106 -11.98 -9.79 -4.75
CA GLN A 106 -13.35 -9.30 -4.58
C GLN A 106 -13.25 -7.88 -4.02
N VAL A 107 -13.32 -6.89 -4.90
CA VAL A 107 -13.50 -5.48 -4.54
C VAL A 107 -14.97 -5.32 -4.15
N ASP A 108 -15.28 -5.67 -2.90
CA ASP A 108 -16.59 -5.39 -2.31
C ASP A 108 -16.49 -4.19 -1.36
N THR A 109 -17.10 -3.10 -1.81
CA THR A 109 -17.68 -2.00 -1.03
C THR A 109 -16.97 -1.57 0.26
N LEU A 110 -16.10 -0.56 0.18
CA LEU A 110 -16.05 0.46 1.22
C LEU A 110 -16.65 1.75 0.65
N GLN A 111 -17.98 1.80 0.72
CA GLN A 111 -18.74 3.05 0.68
C GLN A 111 -18.25 4.00 1.80
N PRO A 112 -18.33 5.33 1.61
CA PRO A 112 -17.97 6.30 2.62
C PRO A 112 -19.11 6.42 3.63
N ASN A 113 -19.14 5.53 4.64
CA ASN A 113 -20.09 5.69 5.74
C ASN A 113 -19.39 6.30 6.96
N HIS A 114 -19.79 7.53 7.26
CA HIS A 114 -19.42 8.26 8.46
C HIS A 114 -19.99 7.54 9.69
N SER A 115 -19.16 6.84 10.46
CA SER A 115 -19.41 6.47 11.87
C SER A 115 -18.18 5.79 12.47
N TYR A 116 -17.10 6.52 12.70
CA TYR A 116 -16.08 6.07 13.65
C TYR A 116 -16.31 6.78 14.98
N PRO A 117 -16.60 6.06 16.09
CA PRO A 117 -16.44 6.67 17.39
C PRO A 117 -14.96 7.02 17.54
N ARG A 118 -14.70 8.31 17.68
CA ARG A 118 -13.45 8.90 18.13
C ARG A 118 -13.08 8.22 19.46
N GLN A 119 -12.21 7.20 19.43
CA GLN A 119 -11.64 6.65 20.65
C GLN A 119 -10.16 6.35 20.46
N ASP A 120 -9.40 7.15 21.20
CA ASP A 120 -7.99 7.09 21.55
C ASP A 120 -6.94 7.28 20.45
N GLN A 121 -6.55 8.56 20.34
CA GLN A 121 -5.15 8.94 20.21
C GLN A 121 -4.29 8.09 21.16
N MET A 122 -3.58 7.09 20.66
CA MET A 122 -2.33 6.70 21.29
C MET A 122 -1.30 7.80 20.98
N ALA A 123 -1.38 8.89 21.76
CA ALA A 123 -0.26 9.80 21.89
C ALA A 123 0.88 9.00 22.52
N LEU A 124 1.94 8.72 21.74
CA LEU A 124 3.19 8.21 22.30
C LEU A 124 3.82 9.35 23.11
N GLN A 125 3.45 9.45 24.38
CA GLN A 125 4.08 10.35 25.33
C GLN A 125 5.45 9.77 25.70
N LEU A 126 6.51 10.33 25.12
CA LEU A 126 7.88 10.09 25.58
C LEU A 126 8.08 10.82 26.92
N VAL A 127 8.38 10.06 27.97
CA VAL A 127 9.13 10.53 29.16
C VAL A 127 10.62 10.39 28.88
#